data_AF-A0A6J8CK19-F1
#
_entry.id   AF-A0A6J8CK19-F1
#
_cell.length_a   1.000
_cell.length_b   1.000
_cell.length_c   1.000
_cell.angle_alpha   90.00
_cell.angle_beta   90.00
_cell.angle_gamma   90.00
#
_symmetry.space_group_name_H-M   'P 1'
#
loop_
_entity.id
_entity.type
_entity.pdbx_description
1 polymer ?
#
loop_
_entity_poly.entity_id
_entity_poly.type
_entity_poly.pdbx_seq_one_letter_code
_entity_poly.pdbx_strand_id
1 'polypeptide(L)'
;MAGFINFLLWIYSLFFTDLLATKKTPDRRFDVIWNVPSEKCYTRYGVDLPLSEFDIRSNRNQSFSGDLVTLFNEPTPGLYPQFLPNGTAQNGGLPQLVNHTKHLMKTKLDIINKISDNSFNGFAVIDWEGWVPIFDRNEYSYTRSIYINKSEDLVSELHPEWNPSRVKLEARIQFETSASYNYVEWKKKPSNPVFTQQRRSRKVVRRNSRILEVQVDNMDRQEHHISCACYIVPVT
;
A
#
# COMPACT_ATOMS: atom_id res chain seq x y z
N MET A 1 53.33 -40.96 15.33
CA MET A 1 53.14 -39.65 14.66
C MET A 1 51.88 -39.59 13.81
N ALA A 2 51.55 -40.61 12.99
CA ALA A 2 50.36 -40.58 12.11
C ALA A 2 49.00 -40.41 12.83
N GLY A 3 48.82 -41.01 14.01
CA GLY A 3 47.57 -40.88 14.77
C GLY A 3 47.30 -39.47 15.31
N PHE A 4 48.35 -38.70 15.58
CA PHE A 4 48.22 -37.34 16.12
C PHE A 4 47.80 -36.34 15.04
N ILE A 5 48.30 -36.55 13.81
CA ILE A 5 47.92 -35.74 12.64
C ILE A 5 46.45 -35.98 12.27
N ASN A 6 46.01 -37.25 12.25
CA ASN A 6 44.60 -37.57 11.97
C ASN A 6 43.64 -37.03 13.04
N PHE A 7 44.08 -37.00 14.31
CA PHE A 7 43.30 -36.40 15.40
C PHE A 7 43.17 -34.88 15.26
N LEU A 8 44.25 -34.19 14.88
CA LEU A 8 44.24 -32.75 14.62
C LEU A 8 43.39 -32.38 13.39
N LEU A 9 43.42 -33.20 12.33
CA LEU A 9 42.56 -33.00 11.15
C LEU A 9 41.08 -33.23 11.47
N TRP A 10 40.77 -34.20 12.33
CA TRP A 10 39.40 -34.45 12.79
C TRP A 10 38.86 -33.31 13.65
N ILE A 11 39.69 -32.77 14.55
CA ILE A 11 39.37 -31.56 15.32
C ILE A 11 39.17 -30.35 14.39
N TYR A 12 40.07 -30.13 13.43
CA TYR A 12 39.92 -29.04 12.46
C TYR A 12 38.64 -29.18 11.63
N SER A 13 38.26 -30.40 11.23
CA SER A 13 37.01 -30.67 10.52
C SER A 13 35.77 -30.33 11.35
N LEU A 14 35.77 -30.63 12.65
CA LEU A 14 34.64 -30.29 13.54
C LEU A 14 34.54 -28.79 13.81
N PHE A 15 35.66 -28.09 13.94
CA PHE A 15 35.68 -26.63 14.14
C PHE A 15 35.39 -25.82 12.86
N PHE A 16 35.71 -26.34 11.66
CA PHE A 16 35.41 -25.65 10.40
C PHE A 16 33.95 -25.81 9.94
N THR A 17 33.27 -26.90 10.30
CA THR A 17 31.84 -27.08 9.96
C THR A 17 30.93 -26.18 10.79
N ASP A 18 31.29 -25.90 12.04
CA ASP A 18 30.46 -25.07 12.93
C ASP A 18 30.59 -23.56 12.64
N LEU A 19 31.71 -23.10 12.06
CA LEU A 19 31.91 -21.69 11.72
C LEU A 19 31.10 -21.24 10.49
N LEU A 20 30.69 -22.18 9.63
CA LEU A 20 29.88 -21.91 8.44
C LEU A 20 28.37 -22.08 8.69
N ALA A 21 27.97 -22.69 9.80
CA ALA A 21 26.60 -23.16 10.03
C ALA A 21 25.71 -22.25 10.89
N THR A 22 26.13 -21.04 11.24
CA THR A 22 25.21 -20.02 11.77
C THR A 22 25.52 -18.65 11.19
N LYS A 23 25.22 -18.44 9.89
CA LYS A 23 24.90 -17.10 9.42
C LYS A 23 23.61 -16.67 10.14
N LYS A 24 23.75 -16.21 11.37
CA LYS A 24 22.70 -15.55 12.14
C LYS A 24 22.17 -14.46 11.23
N THR A 25 20.96 -14.64 10.70
CA THR A 25 20.28 -13.60 9.95
C THR A 25 20.30 -12.35 10.84
N PRO A 26 20.78 -11.21 10.33
CA PRO A 26 20.77 -9.99 11.12
C PRO A 26 19.36 -9.80 11.67
N ASP A 27 19.23 -9.51 12.95
CA ASP A 27 17.98 -9.06 13.55
C ASP A 27 17.57 -7.77 12.84
N ARG A 28 16.80 -7.91 11.75
CA ARG A 28 16.41 -6.79 10.89
C ARG A 28 15.25 -6.09 11.56
N ARG A 29 15.54 -4.94 12.17
CA ARG A 29 14.53 -4.05 12.76
C ARG A 29 13.68 -3.32 11.71
N PHE A 30 14.11 -3.30 10.44
CA PHE A 30 13.37 -2.70 9.33
C PHE A 30 13.62 -3.48 8.03
N ASP A 31 12.56 -3.65 7.24
CA ASP A 31 12.61 -4.22 5.89
C ASP A 31 12.66 -3.08 4.84
N VAL A 32 13.44 -3.30 3.78
CA VAL A 32 13.45 -2.45 2.58
C VAL A 32 13.04 -3.31 1.39
N ILE A 33 11.98 -2.89 0.70
CA ILE A 33 11.36 -3.66 -0.38
C ILE A 33 11.47 -2.87 -1.69
N TRP A 34 11.96 -3.54 -2.72
CA TRP A 34 12.09 -3.01 -4.07
C TRP A 34 10.76 -3.17 -4.83
N ASN A 35 10.08 -2.06 -5.08
CA ASN A 35 8.86 -1.99 -5.87
C ASN A 35 9.05 -1.14 -7.13
N VAL A 36 10.14 -1.41 -7.88
CA VAL A 36 10.49 -0.74 -9.14
C VAL A 36 10.45 -1.79 -10.25
N PRO A 37 9.91 -1.50 -11.45
CA PRO A 37 9.78 -2.46 -12.54
C PRO A 37 11.12 -2.73 -13.27
N SER A 38 12.12 -3.21 -12.54
CA SER A 38 13.49 -3.42 -13.05
C SER A 38 13.72 -4.74 -13.78
N GLU A 39 12.73 -5.64 -13.84
CA GLU A 39 12.77 -6.86 -14.70
C GLU A 39 13.19 -6.56 -16.16
N LYS A 40 12.78 -5.40 -16.69
CA LYS A 40 13.16 -4.95 -18.04
C LYS A 40 14.65 -4.65 -18.20
N CYS A 41 15.36 -4.31 -17.12
CA CYS A 41 16.79 -4.07 -17.14
C CYS A 41 17.55 -5.32 -17.58
N TYR A 42 17.20 -6.47 -17.00
CA TYR A 42 17.80 -7.74 -17.37
C TYR A 42 17.33 -8.20 -18.76
N THR A 43 16.02 -8.28 -18.97
CA THR A 43 15.46 -8.85 -20.21
C THR A 43 15.78 -8.06 -21.48
N ARG A 44 16.03 -6.75 -21.37
CA ARG A 44 16.36 -5.89 -22.52
C ARG A 44 17.85 -5.54 -22.65
N TYR A 45 18.57 -5.44 -21.53
CA TYR A 45 19.94 -4.91 -21.51
C TYR A 45 20.95 -5.85 -20.85
N GLY A 46 20.53 -7.01 -20.32
CA GLY A 46 21.40 -7.94 -19.60
C GLY A 46 21.91 -7.39 -18.26
N VAL A 47 21.29 -6.32 -17.74
CA VAL A 47 21.70 -5.68 -16.49
C VAL A 47 20.89 -6.28 -15.35
N ASP A 48 21.56 -7.06 -14.49
CA ASP A 48 21.00 -7.52 -13.22
C ASP A 48 21.41 -6.57 -12.08
N LEU A 49 20.44 -6.15 -11.28
CA LEU A 49 20.68 -5.24 -10.15
C LEU A 49 21.04 -6.04 -8.90
N PRO A 50 22.19 -5.78 -8.23
CA PRO A 50 22.63 -6.56 -7.07
C PRO A 50 21.91 -6.12 -5.77
N LEU A 51 20.57 -6.14 -5.76
CA LEU A 51 19.73 -5.64 -4.65
C LEU A 51 20.03 -6.34 -3.31
N SER A 52 20.31 -7.64 -3.36
CA SER A 52 20.59 -8.44 -2.16
C SER A 52 21.86 -8.03 -1.41
N GLU A 53 22.84 -7.43 -2.11
CA GLU A 53 24.07 -6.91 -1.49
C GLU A 53 23.80 -5.69 -0.60
N PHE A 54 22.68 -5.01 -0.82
CA PHE A 54 22.25 -3.82 -0.06
C PHE A 54 21.14 -4.12 0.95
N ASP A 55 20.92 -5.40 1.28
CA ASP A 55 19.82 -5.84 2.14
C ASP A 55 18.41 -5.48 1.63
N ILE A 56 18.28 -5.17 0.33
CA ILE A 56 17.01 -4.85 -0.32
C ILE A 56 16.37 -6.14 -0.82
N ARG A 57 15.12 -6.38 -0.41
CA ARG A 57 14.34 -7.53 -0.86
C ARG A 57 13.54 -7.15 -2.11
N SER A 58 13.49 -8.03 -3.10
CA SER A 58 12.69 -7.85 -4.31
C SER A 58 11.85 -9.10 -4.59
N ASN A 59 10.84 -8.96 -5.44
CA ASN A 59 10.21 -10.12 -6.05
C ASN A 59 11.25 -10.96 -6.81
N ARG A 60 10.92 -12.25 -7.02
CA ARG A 60 11.68 -13.10 -7.95
C ARG A 60 11.84 -12.44 -9.31
N ASN A 61 13.02 -12.57 -9.91
CA ASN A 61 13.39 -11.96 -11.20
C ASN A 61 13.19 -10.42 -11.25
N GLN A 62 13.14 -9.76 -10.09
CA GLN A 62 12.85 -8.34 -9.98
C GLN A 62 11.54 -7.93 -10.68
N SER A 63 10.56 -8.85 -10.70
CA SER A 63 9.25 -8.59 -11.29
C SER A 63 8.52 -7.48 -10.55
N PHE A 64 7.72 -6.70 -11.26
CA PHE A 64 6.95 -5.62 -10.64
C PHE A 64 5.79 -6.15 -9.77
N SER A 65 5.29 -7.35 -10.08
CA SER A 65 4.28 -8.05 -9.30
C SER A 65 4.78 -9.46 -9.03
N GLY A 66 4.80 -9.87 -7.77
CA GLY A 66 5.34 -11.17 -7.40
C GLY A 66 4.99 -11.57 -5.98
N ASP A 67 5.77 -12.50 -5.46
CA ASP A 67 5.59 -13.17 -4.19
C ASP A 67 5.92 -12.30 -2.97
N LEU A 68 6.77 -11.28 -3.13
CA LEU A 68 7.11 -10.36 -2.06
C LEU A 68 6.18 -9.15 -2.02
N VAL A 69 5.88 -8.54 -3.17
CA VAL A 69 5.01 -7.36 -3.29
C VAL A 69 4.23 -7.40 -4.59
N THR A 70 2.94 -7.12 -4.50
CA THR A 70 2.01 -7.03 -5.63
C THR A 70 1.17 -5.77 -5.49
N LEU A 71 1.26 -4.89 -6.48
CA LEU A 71 0.57 -3.60 -6.52
C LEU A 71 -0.73 -3.69 -7.34
N PHE A 72 -1.83 -3.16 -6.84
CA PHE A 72 -3.09 -2.98 -7.54
C PHE A 72 -3.32 -1.50 -7.81
N ASN A 73 -3.14 -1.11 -9.07
CA ASN A 73 -3.38 0.25 -9.53
C ASN A 73 -4.84 0.41 -9.96
N GLU A 74 -5.31 1.65 -9.92
CA GLU A 74 -6.58 2.06 -10.53
C GLU A 74 -6.72 1.54 -11.97
N PRO A 75 -7.94 1.13 -12.38
CA PRO A 75 -9.18 1.14 -11.60
C PRO A 75 -9.39 -0.12 -10.71
N THR A 76 -8.38 -0.97 -10.57
CA THR A 76 -8.45 -2.22 -9.81
C THR A 76 -7.88 -2.07 -8.40
N PRO A 77 -8.22 -2.94 -7.45
CA PRO A 77 -9.22 -4.01 -7.55
C PRO A 77 -10.64 -3.46 -7.37
N GLY A 78 -11.65 -4.21 -7.79
CA GLY A 78 -13.04 -3.86 -7.53
C GLY A 78 -13.66 -2.93 -8.55
N LEU A 79 -14.76 -2.31 -8.13
CA LEU A 79 -15.44 -1.26 -8.88
C LEU A 79 -15.12 0.08 -8.22
N TYR A 80 -13.85 0.50 -8.26
CA TYR A 80 -13.44 1.76 -7.64
C TYR A 80 -14.14 2.95 -8.34
N PRO A 81 -14.94 3.75 -7.62
CA PRO A 81 -15.61 4.91 -8.21
C PRO A 81 -14.61 6.03 -8.42
N GLN A 82 -14.54 6.58 -9.63
CA GLN A 82 -13.62 7.69 -9.95
C GLN A 82 -14.10 8.51 -11.14
N PHE A 83 -13.61 9.73 -11.25
CA PHE A 83 -13.72 10.53 -12.46
C PHE A 83 -12.45 10.39 -13.30
N LEU A 84 -12.62 10.05 -14.58
CA LEU A 84 -11.53 10.02 -15.54
C LEU A 84 -11.09 11.46 -15.91
N PRO A 85 -9.91 11.67 -16.53
CA PRO A 85 -9.43 13.01 -16.89
C PRO A 85 -10.38 13.83 -17.78
N ASN A 86 -11.25 13.15 -18.54
CA ASN A 86 -12.28 13.77 -19.38
C ASN A 86 -13.58 14.10 -18.61
N GLY A 87 -13.62 13.89 -17.29
CA GLY A 87 -14.80 14.09 -16.44
C GLY A 87 -15.81 12.94 -16.45
N THR A 88 -15.57 11.85 -17.20
CA THR A 88 -16.47 10.70 -17.21
C THR A 88 -16.48 10.00 -15.85
N ALA A 89 -17.67 9.79 -15.29
CA ALA A 89 -17.87 9.04 -14.06
C ALA A 89 -17.75 7.54 -14.31
N GLN A 90 -16.69 6.93 -13.80
CA GLN A 90 -16.52 5.48 -13.78
C GLN A 90 -17.08 4.91 -12.47
N ASN A 91 -17.86 3.83 -12.56
CA ASN A 91 -18.53 3.19 -11.41
C ASN A 91 -19.36 4.18 -10.55
N GLY A 92 -19.98 5.17 -11.20
CA GLY A 92 -20.75 6.22 -10.53
C GLY A 92 -19.94 7.44 -10.09
N GLY A 93 -18.61 7.41 -10.20
CA GLY A 93 -17.71 8.54 -9.93
C GLY A 93 -17.53 8.85 -8.45
N LEU A 94 -18.59 8.75 -7.64
CA LEU A 94 -18.59 9.06 -6.21
C LEU A 94 -18.68 7.79 -5.36
N PRO A 95 -18.02 7.74 -4.18
CA PRO A 95 -18.13 6.63 -3.23
C PRO A 95 -19.56 6.27 -2.86
N GLN A 96 -20.44 7.25 -2.66
CA GLN A 96 -21.84 7.07 -2.27
C GLN A 96 -22.75 6.55 -3.39
N LEU A 97 -22.26 6.50 -4.64
CA LEU A 97 -23.01 5.99 -5.79
C LEU A 97 -22.61 4.58 -6.21
N VAL A 98 -21.55 4.01 -5.60
CA VAL A 98 -21.10 2.66 -5.95
C VAL A 98 -21.97 1.60 -5.29
N ASN A 99 -22.32 0.54 -6.04
CA ASN A 99 -22.90 -0.64 -5.42
C ASN A 99 -21.82 -1.39 -4.63
N HIS A 100 -21.79 -1.18 -3.31
CA HIS A 100 -20.75 -1.74 -2.44
C HIS A 100 -20.65 -3.27 -2.50
N THR A 101 -21.77 -3.99 -2.59
CA THR A 101 -21.76 -5.46 -2.69
C THR A 101 -21.07 -5.91 -3.97
N LYS A 102 -21.39 -5.30 -5.11
CA LYS A 102 -20.74 -5.59 -6.39
C LYS A 102 -19.27 -5.20 -6.38
N HIS A 103 -18.93 -4.05 -5.79
CA HIS A 103 -17.54 -3.61 -5.60
C HIS A 103 -16.75 -4.69 -4.86
N LEU A 104 -17.19 -5.11 -3.68
CA LEU A 104 -16.50 -6.10 -2.86
C LEU A 104 -16.39 -7.48 -3.54
N MET A 105 -17.42 -7.92 -4.26
CA MET A 105 -17.38 -9.16 -5.05
C MET A 105 -16.31 -9.08 -6.14
N LYS A 106 -16.27 -7.97 -6.89
CA LYS A 106 -15.27 -7.73 -7.92
C LYS A 106 -13.86 -7.62 -7.33
N THR A 107 -13.70 -6.96 -6.18
CA THR A 107 -12.42 -6.83 -5.48
C THR A 107 -11.86 -8.21 -5.12
N LYS A 108 -12.70 -9.11 -4.60
CA LYS A 108 -12.31 -10.50 -4.32
C LYS A 108 -11.82 -11.22 -5.59
N LEU A 109 -12.56 -11.11 -6.68
CA LEU A 109 -12.20 -11.75 -7.95
C LEU A 109 -10.89 -11.19 -8.51
N ASP A 110 -10.71 -9.87 -8.49
CA ASP A 110 -9.50 -9.22 -9.01
C ASP A 110 -8.26 -9.61 -8.20
N ILE A 111 -8.40 -9.76 -6.88
CA ILE A 111 -7.30 -10.24 -6.02
C ILE A 111 -6.95 -11.69 -6.33
N ILE A 112 -7.94 -12.61 -6.40
CA ILE A 112 -7.70 -14.02 -6.72
C ILE A 112 -7.05 -14.17 -8.11
N ASN A 113 -7.48 -13.35 -9.07
CA ASN A 113 -6.94 -13.38 -10.43
C ASN A 113 -5.48 -12.89 -10.49
N LYS A 114 -5.12 -11.89 -9.68
CA LYS A 114 -3.77 -11.31 -9.69
C LYS A 114 -2.79 -12.05 -8.79
N ILE A 115 -3.27 -12.52 -7.64
CA ILE A 115 -2.53 -13.29 -6.64
C ILE A 115 -3.15 -14.68 -6.63
N SER A 116 -2.67 -15.54 -7.54
CA SER A 116 -3.18 -16.92 -7.70
C SER A 116 -2.61 -17.88 -6.65
N ASP A 117 -1.53 -17.50 -5.97
CA ASP A 117 -0.94 -18.28 -4.90
C ASP A 117 -1.76 -18.13 -3.61
N ASN A 118 -2.50 -19.18 -3.25
CA ASN A 118 -3.28 -19.22 -2.02
C ASN A 118 -2.41 -19.19 -0.74
N SER A 119 -1.10 -19.40 -0.86
CA SER A 119 -0.12 -19.29 0.22
C SER A 119 0.65 -17.96 0.21
N PHE A 120 0.21 -16.99 -0.59
CA PHE A 120 0.81 -15.66 -0.65
C PHE A 120 0.87 -15.02 0.75
N ASN A 121 2.08 -14.68 1.18
CA ASN A 121 2.39 -14.03 2.45
C ASN A 121 3.16 -12.71 2.27
N GLY A 122 3.20 -12.20 1.03
CA GLY A 122 3.84 -10.94 0.67
C GLY A 122 2.95 -9.73 0.91
N PHE A 123 3.33 -8.61 0.30
CA PHE A 123 2.65 -7.32 0.42
C PHE A 123 1.67 -7.06 -0.71
N ALA A 124 0.37 -7.02 -0.42
CA ALA A 124 -0.65 -6.62 -1.40
C ALA A 124 -0.95 -5.12 -1.27
N VAL A 125 -0.48 -4.31 -2.22
CA VAL A 125 -0.59 -2.85 -2.13
C VAL A 125 -1.72 -2.35 -3.00
N ILE A 126 -2.69 -1.62 -2.45
CA ILE A 126 -3.72 -0.94 -3.25
C ILE A 126 -3.31 0.51 -3.43
N ASP A 127 -3.37 0.99 -4.66
CA ASP A 127 -3.01 2.36 -5.03
C ASP A 127 -4.21 3.06 -5.66
N TRP A 128 -5.09 3.56 -4.79
CA TRP A 128 -6.23 4.40 -5.14
C TRP A 128 -5.91 5.84 -4.79
N GLU A 129 -5.81 6.69 -5.80
CA GLU A 129 -5.41 8.09 -5.70
C GLU A 129 -6.46 9.07 -6.24
N GLY A 130 -7.53 8.58 -6.87
CA GLY A 130 -8.60 9.38 -7.45
C GLY A 130 -9.22 10.36 -6.45
N TRP A 131 -9.48 9.91 -5.21
CA TRP A 131 -10.00 10.74 -4.13
C TRP A 131 -9.42 10.30 -2.78
N VAL A 132 -9.50 11.17 -1.77
CA VAL A 132 -9.16 10.85 -0.39
C VAL A 132 -10.42 10.72 0.47
N PRO A 133 -10.48 9.80 1.46
CA PRO A 133 -11.70 9.54 2.22
C PRO A 133 -12.21 10.70 3.08
N ILE A 134 -11.35 11.69 3.39
CA ILE A 134 -11.72 12.89 4.14
C ILE A 134 -12.20 13.93 3.12
N PHE A 135 -13.47 14.31 3.18
CA PHE A 135 -14.15 15.10 2.15
C PHE A 135 -13.39 16.38 1.80
N ASP A 136 -13.14 17.23 2.80
CA ASP A 136 -12.49 18.53 2.62
C ASP A 136 -11.06 18.43 2.08
N ARG A 137 -10.38 17.28 2.28
CA ARG A 137 -9.00 17.12 1.78
C ARG A 137 -8.95 16.96 0.26
N ASN A 138 -10.09 16.73 -0.40
CA ASN A 138 -10.18 16.74 -1.85
C ASN A 138 -10.10 18.17 -2.42
N GLU A 139 -10.33 19.22 -1.64
CA GLU A 139 -10.15 20.63 -2.08
C GLU A 139 -8.68 20.96 -2.39
N TYR A 140 -7.72 20.27 -1.77
CA TYR A 140 -6.28 20.55 -1.92
C TYR A 140 -5.68 20.12 -3.27
N SER A 141 -6.49 19.62 -4.20
CA SER A 141 -6.06 19.24 -5.53
C SER A 141 -7.11 19.60 -6.56
N TYR A 142 -6.71 20.36 -7.59
CA TYR A 142 -7.62 20.77 -8.67
C TYR A 142 -8.34 19.57 -9.29
N THR A 143 -7.63 18.45 -9.50
CA THR A 143 -8.20 17.23 -10.09
C THR A 143 -9.16 16.49 -9.16
N ARG A 144 -9.13 16.76 -7.84
CA ARG A 144 -10.03 16.15 -6.86
C ARG A 144 -11.19 17.06 -6.43
N SER A 145 -11.17 18.35 -6.77
CA SER A 145 -12.28 19.28 -6.50
C SER A 145 -13.62 18.80 -7.09
N ILE A 146 -13.57 18.04 -8.19
CA ILE A 146 -14.75 17.43 -8.83
C ILE A 146 -15.56 16.54 -7.88
N TYR A 147 -14.92 15.84 -6.94
CA TYR A 147 -15.62 14.96 -5.99
C TYR A 147 -16.47 15.75 -4.99
N ILE A 148 -16.03 16.95 -4.63
CA ILE A 148 -16.78 17.85 -3.74
C ILE A 148 -17.96 18.43 -4.51
N ASN A 149 -17.69 19.05 -5.65
CA ASN A 149 -18.72 19.66 -6.49
C ASN A 149 -19.80 18.63 -6.86
N LYS A 150 -19.40 17.42 -7.29
CA LYS A 150 -20.37 16.39 -7.67
C LYS A 150 -21.13 15.79 -6.49
N SER A 151 -20.54 15.77 -5.30
CA SER A 151 -21.27 15.35 -4.09
C SER A 151 -22.31 16.40 -3.67
N GLU A 152 -21.97 17.69 -3.76
CA GLU A 152 -22.90 18.79 -3.47
C GLU A 152 -24.01 18.90 -4.54
N ASP A 153 -23.67 18.74 -5.83
CA ASP A 153 -24.63 18.66 -6.94
C ASP A 153 -25.67 17.55 -6.66
N LEU A 154 -25.20 16.34 -6.34
CA LEU A 154 -26.05 15.18 -6.05
C LEU A 154 -27.07 15.47 -4.94
N VAL A 155 -26.63 16.10 -3.84
CA VAL A 155 -27.52 16.44 -2.73
C VAL A 155 -28.47 17.58 -3.10
N SER A 156 -27.99 18.58 -3.83
CA SER A 156 -28.81 19.72 -4.27
C SER A 156 -29.93 19.30 -5.23
N GLU A 157 -29.66 18.35 -6.13
CA GLU A 157 -30.65 17.77 -7.03
C GLU A 157 -31.77 17.03 -6.27
N LEU A 158 -31.41 16.34 -5.18
CA LEU A 158 -32.36 15.61 -4.33
C LEU A 158 -33.13 16.53 -3.36
N HIS A 159 -32.55 17.67 -3.00
CA HIS A 159 -33.11 18.62 -2.03
C HIS A 159 -33.00 20.07 -2.50
N PRO A 160 -33.77 20.50 -3.53
CA PRO A 160 -33.64 21.83 -4.13
C PRO A 160 -33.95 22.99 -3.18
N GLU A 161 -34.69 22.73 -2.10
CA GLU A 161 -35.08 23.71 -1.09
C GLU A 161 -34.06 23.91 0.03
N TRP A 162 -33.02 23.06 0.10
CA TRP A 162 -32.01 23.16 1.15
C TRP A 162 -31.06 24.32 0.91
N ASN A 163 -30.65 24.97 2.00
CA ASN A 163 -29.60 25.97 1.92
C ASN A 163 -28.22 25.31 1.66
N PRO A 164 -27.25 26.06 1.11
CA PRO A 164 -25.95 25.51 0.74
C PRO A 164 -25.17 24.86 1.90
N SER A 165 -25.28 25.38 3.12
CA SER A 165 -24.58 24.83 4.28
C SER A 165 -25.08 23.44 4.64
N ARG A 166 -26.40 23.20 4.54
CA ARG A 166 -27.00 21.89 4.77
C ARG A 166 -26.63 20.91 3.66
N VAL A 167 -26.63 21.35 2.40
CA VAL A 167 -26.16 20.55 1.25
C VAL A 167 -24.72 20.08 1.47
N LYS A 168 -23.80 21.00 1.78
CA LYS A 168 -22.38 20.68 2.01
C LYS A 168 -22.18 19.70 3.17
N LEU A 169 -22.93 19.87 4.26
CA LEU A 169 -22.86 18.97 5.42
C LEU A 169 -23.31 17.55 5.04
N GLU A 170 -24.43 17.43 4.34
CA GLU A 170 -24.96 16.12 3.92
C GLU A 170 -24.05 15.46 2.88
N ALA A 171 -23.55 16.21 1.89
CA ALA A 171 -22.60 15.72 0.89
C ALA A 171 -21.33 15.15 1.54
N ARG A 172 -20.79 15.83 2.55
CA ARG A 172 -19.68 15.33 3.37
C ARG A 172 -20.05 14.01 4.04
N ILE A 173 -21.18 13.96 4.76
CA ILE A 173 -21.59 12.77 5.51
C ILE A 173 -21.73 11.57 4.58
N GLN A 174 -22.42 11.71 3.45
CA GLN A 174 -22.62 10.63 2.48
C GLN A 174 -21.28 10.15 1.89
N PHE A 175 -20.43 11.10 1.46
CA PHE A 175 -19.14 10.80 0.88
C PHE A 175 -18.24 10.03 1.88
N GLU A 176 -18.02 10.58 3.08
CA GLU A 176 -17.11 9.99 4.07
C GLU A 176 -17.63 8.64 4.58
N THR A 177 -18.95 8.48 4.71
CA THR A 177 -19.58 7.21 5.11
C THR A 177 -19.28 6.11 4.09
N SER A 178 -19.53 6.38 2.81
CA SER A 178 -19.31 5.39 1.75
C SER A 178 -17.83 5.17 1.43
N ALA A 179 -17.01 6.22 1.49
CA ALA A 179 -15.55 6.12 1.38
C ALA A 179 -14.97 5.23 2.50
N SER A 180 -15.46 5.39 3.73
CA SER A 180 -15.07 4.58 4.88
C SER A 180 -15.61 3.16 4.79
N TYR A 181 -16.83 2.94 4.28
CA TYR A 181 -17.40 1.61 4.11
C TYR A 181 -16.53 0.74 3.19
N ASN A 182 -16.11 1.29 2.04
CA ASN A 182 -15.20 0.61 1.11
C ASN A 182 -13.90 0.16 1.82
N TYR A 183 -13.46 0.90 2.82
CA TYR A 183 -12.26 0.60 3.59
C TYR A 183 -12.48 -0.38 4.75
N VAL A 184 -13.50 -0.15 5.56
CA VAL A 184 -13.73 -0.85 6.84
C VAL A 184 -14.32 -2.23 6.62
N GLU A 185 -15.29 -2.39 5.73
CA GLU A 185 -15.93 -3.69 5.50
C GLU A 185 -15.00 -4.71 4.84
N TRP A 186 -14.02 -4.23 4.08
CA TRP A 186 -12.97 -5.11 3.59
C TRP A 186 -12.19 -5.75 4.75
N LYS A 187 -11.78 -4.94 5.74
CA LYS A 187 -10.97 -5.40 6.88
C LYS A 187 -11.69 -6.40 7.78
N LYS A 188 -13.02 -6.35 7.84
CA LYS A 188 -13.82 -7.17 8.75
C LYS A 188 -13.96 -8.63 8.30
N LYS A 189 -13.62 -8.98 7.05
CA LYS A 189 -13.80 -10.35 6.55
C LYS A 189 -12.56 -11.20 6.88
N PRO A 190 -12.69 -12.27 7.68
CA PRO A 190 -11.55 -13.09 8.12
C PRO A 190 -10.81 -13.78 6.98
N SER A 191 -11.49 -14.01 5.85
CA SER A 191 -10.93 -14.60 4.63
C SER A 191 -10.22 -13.57 3.73
N ASN A 192 -10.26 -12.29 4.09
CA ASN A 192 -9.66 -11.23 3.30
C ASN A 192 -8.27 -10.91 3.86
N PRO A 193 -7.29 -10.62 2.98
CA PRO A 193 -6.01 -10.04 3.40
C PRO A 193 -6.23 -8.84 4.35
N VAL A 194 -5.54 -8.85 5.50
CA VAL A 194 -5.74 -7.87 6.58
C VAL A 194 -5.05 -6.55 6.26
N PHE A 195 -5.81 -5.56 5.78
CA PHE A 195 -5.26 -4.27 5.36
C PHE A 195 -4.88 -3.34 6.51
N THR A 196 -3.61 -2.90 6.59
CA THR A 196 -3.14 -1.84 7.50
C THR A 196 -2.86 -0.51 6.78
N GLN A 197 -3.22 0.60 7.41
CA GLN A 197 -2.92 1.95 6.90
C GLN A 197 -1.47 2.31 7.24
N GLN A 198 -0.61 2.51 6.25
CA GLN A 198 0.69 3.11 6.50
C GLN A 198 0.62 4.60 6.17
N ARG A 199 0.70 5.46 7.20
CA ARG A 199 0.91 6.90 6.98
C ARG A 199 2.28 7.06 6.33
N ARG A 200 2.40 7.88 5.27
CA ARG A 200 3.71 8.28 4.71
C ARG A 200 4.57 8.90 5.82
N SER A 201 5.44 8.10 6.43
CA SER A 201 6.54 8.64 7.22
C SER A 201 7.64 9.04 6.26
N ARG A 202 7.69 10.32 5.87
CA ARG A 202 8.93 10.90 5.32
C ARG A 202 9.95 10.92 6.46
N LYS A 203 10.73 9.86 6.62
CA LYS A 203 11.94 9.92 7.45
C LYS A 203 13.00 10.67 6.66
N VAL A 204 13.20 11.95 6.98
CA VAL A 204 14.46 12.62 6.68
C VAL A 204 15.49 12.02 7.63
N VAL A 205 16.36 11.16 7.12
CA VAL A 205 17.52 10.66 7.86
C VAL A 205 18.52 11.82 7.98
N ARG A 206 18.47 12.56 9.10
CA ARG A 206 19.58 13.45 9.48
C ARG A 206 20.52 12.69 10.41
N ARG A 207 21.78 12.62 9.99
CA ARG A 207 22.89 12.03 10.72
C ARG A 207 23.28 12.97 11.87
N ASN A 208 23.00 12.57 13.11
CA ASN A 208 23.93 12.65 14.26
C ASN A 208 23.18 12.45 15.59
N SER A 209 23.50 11.32 16.24
CA SER A 209 23.68 11.16 17.69
C SER A 209 22.92 12.10 18.65
N ARG A 210 21.70 11.72 19.02
CA ARG A 210 21.20 11.57 20.41
C ARG A 210 19.70 11.25 20.39
N ILE A 211 19.28 10.43 21.35
CA ILE A 211 17.91 9.96 21.56
C ILE A 211 16.93 11.16 21.52
N LEU A 212 15.84 11.03 20.76
CA LEU A 212 14.66 11.86 20.94
C LEU A 212 13.42 10.97 20.98
N GLU A 213 12.83 10.98 22.16
CA GLU A 213 11.44 10.65 22.45
C GLU A 213 10.55 11.38 21.43
N VAL A 214 9.71 10.64 20.69
CA VAL A 214 8.71 11.26 19.82
C VAL A 214 7.49 11.56 20.67
N GLN A 215 7.47 12.77 21.20
CA GLN A 215 6.30 13.39 21.79
C GLN A 215 5.24 13.53 20.69
N VAL A 216 4.05 12.98 20.94
CA VAL A 216 2.87 13.13 20.08
C VAL A 216 2.26 14.49 20.39
N ASP A 217 2.81 15.55 19.81
CA ASP A 217 2.14 16.85 19.83
C ASP A 217 1.23 16.99 18.61
N ASN A 218 -0.03 17.33 18.91
CA ASN A 218 -1.05 17.77 17.95
C ASN A 218 -0.44 18.79 16.99
N MET A 219 -0.18 18.40 15.74
CA MET A 219 0.33 19.33 14.74
C MET A 219 -0.81 19.95 13.92
N ASP A 220 -0.85 21.26 14.12
CA ASP A 220 -1.75 22.27 13.63
C ASP A 220 -1.70 22.47 12.11
N ARG A 221 -2.66 23.27 11.63
CA ARG A 221 -2.79 23.81 10.28
C ARG A 221 -1.45 24.32 9.74
N GLN A 222 -1.15 24.00 8.47
CA GLN A 222 -0.06 24.52 7.62
C GLN A 222 1.12 23.57 7.33
N GLU A 223 0.85 22.40 6.75
CA GLU A 223 1.85 21.78 5.85
C GLU A 223 1.19 21.32 4.55
N HIS A 224 1.39 22.14 3.51
CA HIS A 224 1.04 21.87 2.12
C HIS A 224 1.95 20.77 1.56
N HIS A 225 1.63 19.47 1.62
CA HIS A 225 2.16 18.48 0.67
C HIS A 225 1.39 17.13 0.71
N ILE A 226 0.66 16.84 -0.38
CA ILE A 226 0.30 15.53 -0.97
C ILE A 226 0.25 14.33 0.00
N SER A 227 -0.93 14.09 0.57
CA SER A 227 -1.29 12.82 1.18
C SER A 227 -1.86 11.88 0.09
N CYS A 228 -1.01 11.08 -0.55
CA CYS A 228 -1.46 9.87 -1.27
C CYS A 228 -1.75 8.77 -0.24
N ALA A 229 -2.77 7.95 -0.47
CA ALA A 229 -3.05 6.79 0.35
C ALA A 229 -2.40 5.55 -0.28
N CYS A 230 -1.12 5.30 0.02
CA CYS A 230 -0.48 4.03 -0.34
C CYS A 230 -0.80 2.99 0.76
N TYR A 231 -1.51 1.92 0.44
CA TYR A 231 -1.88 0.89 1.41
C TYR A 231 -0.94 -0.31 1.29
N ILE A 232 -0.11 -0.62 2.30
CA ILE A 232 0.82 -1.78 2.29
C ILE A 232 0.33 -2.85 3.30
N VAL A 233 0.31 -4.12 2.89
CA VAL A 233 -0.46 -5.18 3.58
C VAL A 233 0.28 -6.51 3.65
N PRO A 234 0.67 -7.06 4.82
CA PRO A 234 1.07 -8.46 4.92
C PRO A 234 -0.17 -9.38 4.89
N VAL A 235 -0.08 -10.50 4.17
CA VAL A 235 -1.13 -11.53 4.12
C VAL A 235 -0.80 -12.65 5.09
N THR A 236 -1.73 -12.97 6.00
CA THR A 236 -1.71 -14.16 6.87
C THR A 236 -3.01 -14.91 6.72
#